data_AF-A0A1G8TD41-F1
#
_entry.id   AF-A0A1G8TD41-F1
#
_cell.length_a   1.000
_cell.length_b   1.000
_cell.length_c   1.000
_cell.angle_alpha   90.00
_cell.angle_beta   90.00
_cell.angle_gamma   90.00
#
_symmetry.space_group_name_H-M   'P 1'
#
loop_
_entity.id
_entity.type
_entity.pdbx_description
1 polymer ?
#
loop_
_entity_poly.entity_id
_entity_poly.type
_entity_poly.pdbx_seq_one_letter_code
_entity_poly.pdbx_strand_id
1 'polypeptide(L)'
;MTSREQFETKFPVPAGVTWNPETSRYVLTELRNSTVTTYEAHVERWVVWQAACESMADEAISPDVKALLAQLEQQERDNLLMATSFVLQTGRASISALQRNFRIGYGSACRLMDKLVERGVVTDIDSHGRREVISGARP
;
A
#
# COMPACT_ATOMS: atom_id res chain seq x y z
N MET A 1 -27.50 -2.04 -18.93
CA MET A 1 -26.28 -2.86 -19.03
C MET A 1 -25.57 -2.77 -17.71
N THR A 2 -25.55 -3.87 -16.96
CA THR A 2 -24.87 -3.91 -15.66
C THR A 2 -23.36 -3.94 -15.87
N SER A 3 -22.55 -3.38 -14.95
CA SER A 3 -21.08 -3.47 -15.01
C SER A 3 -20.60 -4.92 -15.15
N ARG A 4 -21.41 -5.89 -14.72
CA ARG A 4 -21.17 -7.32 -14.86
C ARG A 4 -21.23 -7.81 -16.30
N GLU A 5 -22.26 -7.47 -17.07
CA GLU A 5 -22.39 -7.89 -18.47
C GLU A 5 -21.30 -7.27 -19.37
N GLN A 6 -20.89 -6.03 -19.06
CA GLN A 6 -19.76 -5.37 -19.73
C GLN A 6 -18.43 -6.08 -19.43
N PHE A 7 -18.28 -6.58 -18.20
CA PHE A 7 -17.11 -7.32 -17.77
C PHE A 7 -17.06 -8.75 -18.34
N GLU A 8 -18.19 -9.46 -18.34
CA GLU A 8 -18.33 -10.81 -18.94
C GLU A 8 -18.18 -10.78 -20.48
N THR A 9 -18.58 -9.67 -21.13
CA THR A 9 -18.34 -9.48 -22.58
C THR A 9 -16.87 -9.24 -22.90
N LYS A 10 -16.14 -8.54 -21.99
CA LYS A 10 -14.73 -8.22 -22.17
C LYS A 10 -13.81 -9.39 -21.79
N PHE A 11 -14.23 -10.22 -20.83
CA PHE A 11 -13.50 -11.41 -20.41
C PHE A 11 -14.44 -12.62 -20.28
N PRO A 12 -14.40 -13.59 -21.20
CA PRO A 12 -15.22 -14.77 -21.10
C PRO A 12 -14.81 -15.58 -19.86
N VAL A 13 -15.79 -15.87 -18.99
CA VAL A 13 -15.58 -16.69 -17.79
C VAL A 13 -15.14 -18.11 -18.20
N PRO A 14 -14.05 -18.65 -17.63
CA PRO A 14 -13.61 -20.01 -17.94
C PRO A 14 -14.68 -21.07 -17.61
N ALA A 15 -14.77 -22.12 -18.45
CA ALA A 15 -15.71 -23.22 -18.25
C ALA A 15 -15.52 -23.89 -16.88
N GLY A 16 -16.62 -24.03 -16.11
CA GLY A 16 -16.63 -24.62 -14.77
C GLY A 16 -16.71 -23.60 -13.61
N VAL A 17 -16.76 -22.30 -13.92
CA VAL A 17 -16.90 -21.20 -12.95
C VAL A 17 -18.26 -20.54 -13.10
N THR A 18 -18.97 -20.36 -11.99
CA THR A 18 -20.23 -19.63 -11.94
C THR A 18 -20.14 -18.47 -10.95
N TRP A 19 -20.89 -17.40 -11.20
CA TRP A 19 -21.00 -16.27 -10.28
C TRP A 19 -21.93 -16.62 -9.13
N ASN A 20 -21.44 -16.52 -7.90
CA ASN A 20 -22.28 -16.63 -6.71
C ASN A 20 -22.74 -15.22 -6.26
N PRO A 21 -24.04 -14.89 -6.36
CA PRO A 21 -24.57 -13.59 -5.97
C PRO A 21 -24.58 -13.35 -4.45
N GLU A 22 -24.54 -14.39 -3.63
CA GLU A 22 -24.57 -14.25 -2.16
C GLU A 22 -23.20 -13.84 -1.59
N THR A 23 -22.13 -14.27 -2.25
CA THR A 23 -20.75 -14.00 -1.81
C THR A 23 -20.04 -12.96 -2.66
N SER A 24 -20.70 -12.45 -3.71
CA SER A 24 -20.09 -11.56 -4.72
C SER A 24 -18.76 -12.10 -5.25
N ARG A 25 -18.66 -13.42 -5.42
CA ARG A 25 -17.43 -14.12 -5.84
C ARG A 25 -17.75 -15.18 -6.89
N TYR A 26 -16.80 -15.41 -7.77
CA TYR A 26 -16.82 -16.53 -8.70
C TYR A 26 -16.43 -17.81 -7.98
N VAL A 27 -17.23 -18.87 -8.13
CA VAL A 27 -17.03 -20.17 -7.48
C VAL A 27 -16.95 -21.30 -8.52
N LEU A 28 -16.13 -22.29 -8.23
CA LEU A 28 -15.95 -23.48 -9.05
C LEU A 28 -17.01 -24.52 -8.70
N THR A 29 -17.80 -24.98 -9.68
CA THR A 29 -18.91 -25.92 -9.43
C THR A 29 -18.66 -27.35 -9.91
N GLU A 30 -17.63 -27.60 -10.73
CA GLU A 30 -17.44 -28.89 -11.42
C GLU A 30 -16.13 -29.62 -11.06
N LEU A 31 -15.56 -29.41 -9.88
CA LEU A 31 -14.27 -30.03 -9.51
C LEU A 31 -14.34 -31.53 -9.17
N ARG A 32 -15.52 -32.08 -8.85
CA ARG A 32 -15.59 -33.42 -8.22
C ARG A 32 -15.17 -34.59 -9.14
N ASN A 33 -15.20 -34.40 -10.47
CA ASN A 33 -14.89 -35.45 -11.44
C ASN A 33 -13.73 -35.08 -12.40
N SER A 34 -12.93 -34.06 -12.07
CA SER A 34 -11.89 -33.54 -12.96
C SER A 34 -10.55 -34.25 -12.71
N THR A 35 -9.88 -34.71 -13.79
CA THR A 35 -8.49 -35.17 -13.73
C THR A 35 -7.55 -34.02 -13.32
N VAL A 36 -6.48 -34.31 -12.57
CA VAL A 36 -5.54 -33.31 -12.02
C VAL A 36 -5.03 -32.33 -13.09
N THR A 37 -4.76 -32.82 -14.30
CA THR A 37 -4.30 -32.01 -15.45
C THR A 37 -5.32 -30.98 -15.93
N THR A 38 -6.61 -31.31 -15.86
CA THR A 38 -7.70 -30.40 -16.25
C THR A 38 -7.93 -29.34 -15.18
N TYR A 39 -7.67 -29.68 -13.91
CA TYR A 39 -7.72 -28.74 -12.80
C TYR A 39 -6.54 -27.74 -12.85
N GLU A 40 -5.31 -28.21 -13.06
CA GLU A 40 -4.11 -27.36 -13.18
C GLU A 40 -4.24 -26.35 -14.32
N ALA A 41 -4.65 -26.80 -15.51
CA ALA A 41 -4.90 -25.92 -16.65
C ALA A 41 -6.03 -24.89 -16.40
N HIS A 42 -6.99 -25.23 -15.53
CA HIS A 42 -8.06 -24.32 -15.14
C HIS A 42 -7.56 -23.28 -14.13
N VAL A 43 -6.76 -23.67 -13.14
CA VAL A 43 -6.17 -22.75 -12.15
C VAL A 43 -5.25 -21.75 -12.84
N GLU A 44 -4.39 -22.19 -13.76
CA GLU A 44 -3.53 -21.28 -14.53
C GLU A 44 -4.37 -20.24 -15.29
N ARG A 45 -5.44 -20.68 -15.95
CA ARG A 45 -6.34 -19.78 -16.68
C ARG A 45 -7.06 -18.80 -15.75
N TRP A 46 -7.45 -19.24 -14.56
CA TRP A 46 -8.09 -18.40 -13.55
C TRP A 46 -7.13 -17.37 -12.95
N VAL A 47 -5.89 -17.77 -12.65
CA VAL A 47 -4.86 -16.85 -12.14
C VAL A 47 -4.51 -15.80 -13.18
N VAL A 48 -4.34 -16.18 -14.45
CA VAL A 48 -4.09 -15.24 -15.54
C VAL A 48 -5.28 -14.29 -15.74
N TRP A 49 -6.51 -14.82 -15.66
CA TRP A 49 -7.73 -14.02 -15.74
C TRP A 49 -7.85 -13.03 -14.58
N GLN A 50 -7.57 -13.46 -13.34
CA GLN A 50 -7.59 -12.59 -12.16
C GLN A 50 -6.50 -11.52 -12.24
N ALA A 51 -5.28 -11.86 -12.66
CA ALA A 51 -4.20 -10.90 -12.89
C ALA A 51 -4.56 -9.87 -13.97
N ALA A 52 -5.25 -10.28 -15.05
CA ALA A 52 -5.78 -9.36 -16.05
C ALA A 52 -6.86 -8.44 -15.47
N CYS A 53 -7.75 -8.96 -14.63
CA CYS A 53 -8.77 -8.15 -13.94
C CYS A 53 -8.15 -7.15 -12.95
N GLU A 54 -7.13 -7.56 -12.19
CA GLU A 54 -6.38 -6.71 -11.26
C GLU A 54 -5.59 -5.62 -11.99
N SER A 55 -4.99 -5.94 -13.15
CA SER A 55 -4.30 -4.93 -13.99
C SER A 55 -5.25 -3.83 -14.50
N MET A 56 -6.51 -4.19 -14.79
CA MET A 56 -7.55 -3.21 -15.14
C MET A 56 -8.09 -2.45 -13.93
N ALA A 57 -8.07 -3.04 -12.73
CA ALA A 57 -8.45 -2.33 -11.51
C ALA A 57 -7.43 -1.21 -11.19
N ASP A 58 -6.14 -1.44 -11.44
CA ASP A 58 -5.10 -0.40 -11.33
C ASP A 58 -5.31 0.73 -12.35
N GLU A 59 -5.79 0.39 -13.56
CA GLU A 59 -6.16 1.35 -14.60
C GLU A 59 -7.51 2.06 -14.33
N ALA A 60 -8.38 1.46 -13.49
CA ALA A 60 -9.68 2.00 -13.09
C ALA A 60 -9.63 2.85 -11.81
N ILE A 61 -8.48 2.93 -11.12
CA ILE A 61 -8.27 3.95 -10.08
C ILE A 61 -8.38 5.30 -10.80
N SER A 62 -9.46 6.04 -10.53
CA SER A 62 -9.70 7.35 -11.15
C SER A 62 -8.41 8.17 -11.15
N PRO A 63 -8.06 8.83 -12.27
CA PRO A 63 -6.86 9.66 -12.34
C PRO A 63 -6.83 10.71 -11.22
N ASP A 64 -8.00 11.15 -10.72
CA ASP A 64 -8.13 12.04 -9.56
C ASP A 64 -7.66 11.40 -8.25
N VAL A 65 -8.00 10.13 -8.01
CA VAL A 65 -7.57 9.39 -6.82
C VAL A 65 -6.07 9.12 -6.90
N LYS A 66 -5.58 8.72 -8.08
CA LYS A 66 -4.14 8.53 -8.31
C LYS A 66 -3.37 9.83 -8.11
N ALA A 67 -3.89 10.95 -8.60
CA ALA A 67 -3.31 12.27 -8.39
C ALA A 67 -3.32 12.69 -6.91
N LEU A 68 -4.40 12.42 -6.17
CA LEU A 68 -4.49 12.71 -4.74
C LEU A 68 -3.49 11.87 -3.92
N LEU A 69 -3.34 10.58 -4.23
CA LEU A 69 -2.34 9.72 -3.59
C LEU A 69 -0.93 10.26 -3.85
N ALA A 70 -0.61 10.62 -5.09
CA ALA A 70 0.67 11.22 -5.43
C ALA A 70 0.93 12.55 -4.69
N GLN A 71 -0.10 13.38 -4.48
CA GLN A 71 0.00 14.61 -3.68
C GLN A 71 0.29 14.32 -2.21
N LEU A 72 -0.38 13.33 -1.62
CA LEU A 72 -0.13 12.92 -0.23
C LEU A 72 1.30 12.37 -0.06
N GLU A 73 1.78 11.56 -1.00
CA GLU A 73 3.16 11.07 -1.01
C GLU A 73 4.18 12.20 -1.15
N GLN A 74 3.89 13.21 -1.97
CA GLN A 74 4.73 14.41 -2.08
C GLN A 74 4.76 15.18 -0.75
N GLN A 75 3.60 15.39 -0.12
CA GLN A 75 3.50 16.06 1.17
C GLN A 75 4.26 15.28 2.28
N GLU A 76 4.20 13.95 2.27
CA GLU A 76 5.00 13.13 3.19
C GLU A 76 6.50 13.28 2.96
N ARG A 77 6.95 13.37 1.71
CA ARG A 77 8.36 13.61 1.36
C ARG A 77 8.83 14.97 1.84
N ASP A 78 8.03 16.01 1.64
CA ASP A 78 8.33 17.37 2.09
C ASP A 78 8.39 17.46 3.62
N ASN A 79 7.44 16.81 4.31
CA ASN A 79 7.45 16.70 5.76
C ASN A 79 8.72 16.01 6.28
N LEU A 80 9.19 14.96 5.61
CA LEU A 80 10.41 14.26 5.97
C LEU A 80 11.67 15.11 5.79
N LEU A 81 11.74 15.89 4.71
CA LEU A 81 12.84 16.83 4.47
C LEU A 81 12.87 17.90 5.57
N MET A 82 11.73 18.52 5.86
CA MET A 82 11.64 19.54 6.91
C MET A 82 11.97 18.96 8.30
N ALA A 83 11.49 17.76 8.61
CA ALA A 83 11.78 17.09 9.87
C ALA A 83 13.27 16.74 10.02
N THR A 84 13.92 16.31 8.94
CA THR A 84 15.37 16.07 8.94
C THR A 84 16.13 17.34 9.30
N SER A 85 15.84 18.46 8.61
CA SER A 85 16.47 19.75 8.89
C SER A 85 16.21 20.23 10.32
N PHE A 86 14.98 20.06 10.81
CA PHE A 86 14.61 20.43 12.18
C PHE A 86 15.37 19.61 13.23
N VAL A 87 15.49 18.29 13.02
CA VAL A 87 16.18 17.39 13.94
C VAL A 87 17.68 17.68 13.97
N LEU A 88 18.29 17.99 12.80
CA LEU A 88 19.69 18.39 12.71
C LEU A 88 19.96 19.74 13.39
N GLN A 89 19.07 20.73 13.25
CA GLN A 89 19.25 22.05 13.87
C GLN A 89 19.01 22.03 15.38
N THR A 90 17.98 21.32 15.85
CA THR A 90 17.58 21.36 17.26
C THR A 90 18.24 20.28 18.11
N GLY A 91 18.78 19.23 17.47
CA GLY A 91 19.28 18.03 18.15
C GLY A 91 18.18 17.26 18.89
N ARG A 92 16.89 17.56 18.64
CA ARG A 92 15.75 16.95 19.37
C ARG A 92 15.02 15.96 18.49
N ALA A 93 15.24 14.68 18.77
CA ALA A 93 14.61 13.53 18.10
C ALA A 93 13.48 12.93 18.96
N SER A 94 12.36 13.64 19.14
CA SER A 94 11.19 13.11 19.88
C SER A 94 9.88 13.29 19.14
N ILE A 95 8.98 12.30 19.27
CA ILE A 95 7.65 12.31 18.64
C ILE A 95 6.87 13.56 19.05
N SER A 96 6.89 13.94 20.32
CA SER A 96 6.20 15.14 20.82
C SER A 96 6.81 16.46 20.33
N ALA A 97 8.09 16.48 19.94
CA ALA A 97 8.67 17.63 19.25
C ALA A 97 8.15 17.73 17.81
N LEU A 98 8.08 16.61 17.09
CA LEU A 98 7.54 16.58 15.73
C LEU A 98 6.06 16.97 15.70
N GLN A 99 5.25 16.46 16.63
CA GLN A 99 3.82 16.80 16.73
C GLN A 99 3.58 18.32 16.86
N ARG A 100 4.35 19.00 17.70
CA ARG A 100 4.17 20.44 17.96
C ARG A 100 4.67 21.33 16.84
N ASN A 101 5.81 20.98 16.23
CA ASN A 101 6.41 21.80 15.17
C ASN A 101 5.70 21.60 13.82
N PHE A 102 5.33 20.36 13.49
CA PHE A 102 4.68 20.03 12.22
C PHE A 102 3.14 20.02 12.31
N ARG A 103 2.57 20.21 13.51
CA ARG A 103 1.12 20.14 13.78
C ARG A 103 0.48 18.85 13.26
N ILE A 104 1.20 17.74 13.41
CA ILE A 104 0.77 16.40 12.96
C ILE A 104 0.28 15.55 14.12
N GLY A 105 -0.61 14.60 13.83
CA GLY A 105 -1.07 13.59 14.78
C GLY A 105 0.04 12.59 15.16
N TYR A 106 -0.18 11.85 16.26
CA TYR A 106 0.79 10.88 16.79
C TYR A 106 1.22 9.83 15.76
N GLY A 107 0.27 9.21 15.04
CA GLY A 107 0.59 8.17 14.05
C GLY A 107 1.44 8.68 12.89
N SER A 108 1.17 9.89 12.40
CA SER A 108 2.00 10.53 11.37
C SER A 108 3.39 10.87 11.90
N ALA A 109 3.50 11.32 13.15
CA ALA A 109 4.78 11.58 13.79
C ALA A 109 5.61 10.30 14.00
N CYS A 110 4.99 9.17 14.39
CA CYS A 110 5.66 7.86 14.43
C CYS A 110 6.23 7.47 13.07
N ARG A 111 5.39 7.47 12.02
CA ARG A 111 5.85 7.14 10.66
C ARG A 111 7.00 8.03 10.19
N LEU A 112 6.91 9.33 10.48
CA LEU A 112 7.95 10.30 10.17
C LEU A 112 9.25 9.97 10.91
N MET A 113 9.14 9.60 12.19
CA MET A 113 10.27 9.21 13.03
C MET A 113 10.94 7.92 12.54
N ASP A 114 10.16 6.94 12.13
CA ASP A 114 10.68 5.67 11.61
C ASP A 114 11.43 5.89 10.28
N LYS A 115 10.91 6.76 9.40
CA LYS A 115 11.63 7.18 8.18
C LYS A 115 12.93 7.94 8.50
N LEU A 116 13.01 8.68 9.60
CA LEU A 116 14.25 9.34 10.04
C LEU A 116 15.29 8.35 10.57
N VAL A 117 14.85 7.28 11.23
CA VAL A 117 15.73 6.18 11.67
C VAL A 117 16.24 5.39 10.46
N GLU A 118 15.36 5.08 9.50
CA GLU A 118 15.72 4.40 8.25
C GLU A 118 16.80 5.19 7.46
N ARG A 119 16.72 6.52 7.48
CA ARG A 119 17.73 7.40 6.86
C ARG A 119 19.01 7.57 7.68
N GLY A 120 19.09 7.01 8.89
CA GLY A 120 20.24 7.15 9.78
C GLY A 120 20.42 8.54 10.39
N VAL A 121 19.38 9.38 10.41
CA VAL A 121 19.40 10.70 11.06
C VAL A 121 19.25 10.57 12.57
N VAL A 122 18.55 9.52 13.02
CA VAL A 122 18.19 9.27 14.41
C VAL A 122 18.51 7.82 14.76
N THR A 123 18.93 7.57 16.01
CA THR A 123 19.14 6.22 16.53
C THR A 123 17.83 5.47 16.66
N ASP A 124 17.94 4.14 16.73
CA ASP A 124 16.83 3.31 17.20
C ASP A 124 16.43 3.68 18.65
N ILE A 125 15.29 3.15 19.09
CA ILE A 125 14.81 3.29 20.47
C ILE A 125 15.85 2.68 21.41
N ASP A 126 16.42 3.50 22.29
CA ASP A 126 17.21 3.01 23.42
C ASP A 126 16.29 2.32 24.45
N SER A 127 16.90 1.49 25.29
CA SER A 127 16.39 0.88 26.53
C SER A 127 15.47 1.80 27.35
N HIS A 128 15.74 3.11 27.37
CA HIS A 128 14.98 4.11 28.11
C HIS A 128 13.83 4.76 27.31
N GLY A 129 13.52 4.25 26.11
CA GLY A 129 12.54 4.84 25.21
C GLY A 129 13.00 6.14 24.54
N ARG A 130 14.29 6.47 24.64
CA ARG A 130 14.88 7.71 24.09
C ARG A 130 15.49 7.43 22.73
N ARG A 131 15.49 8.45 21.86
CA ARG A 131 16.16 8.41 20.56
C ARG A 131 17.11 9.60 20.49
N GLU A 132 18.33 9.37 20.04
CA GLU A 132 19.37 10.39 19.91
C GLU A 132 19.62 10.72 18.45
N VAL A 133 20.01 11.96 18.16
CA VAL A 133 20.33 12.38 16.79
C VAL A 133 21.74 11.94 16.46
N ILE A 134 21.89 11.16 15.38
CA ILE A 134 23.20 10.73 14.89
C ILE A 134 23.75 11.86 14.02
N SER A 135 24.21 12.94 14.64
CA SER A 135 24.86 14.04 13.93
C SER A 135 26.36 13.77 13.81
N GLY A 136 26.75 13.11 12.71
CA GLY A 136 28.16 12.97 12.31
C GLY A 136 28.78 14.22 11.67
N ALA A 137 28.09 15.36 11.61
CA ALA A 137 28.64 16.57 11.02
C ALA A 137 28.18 17.82 11.78
N ARG A 138 29.11 18.37 12.55
CA ARG A 138 29.23 19.80 12.87
C ARG A 138 30.27 20.37 11.87
N PRO A 139 30.20 21.63 11.40
CA PRO A 139 29.43 22.79 11.88
C PRO A 139 28.26 23.26 11.01
#